data_AF-A0A517QER6-F1
#
_entry.id   AF-A0A517QER6-F1
#
_cell.length_a   1.000
_cell.length_b   1.000
_cell.length_c   1.000
_cell.angle_alpha   90.00
_cell.angle_beta   90.00
_cell.angle_gamma   90.00
#
_symmetry.space_group_name_H-M   'P 1'
#
loop_
_entity.id
_entity.type
_entity.pdbx_description
1 polymer ?
#
loop_
_entity_poly.entity_id
_entity_poly.type
_entity_poly.pdbx_seq_one_letter_code
_entity_poly.pdbx_strand_id
1 'polypeptide(L)'
;MRLLKRGISCLTITGYIGILLFGIFSHTFSYRTGSHPGMYYIVWDMFCGWSAYSIRTHIIGEGISGKYYELAPGPWGDYQPYGELGRRHYDTTGDAWVRMAMNTLDKTDHEPILRILCIEEAWCKKYNLPDAVWDRRYEEQKDFQNYYRLRKVITPEGIVAQSYVPWLTRQRTLQVSDNPRLLSDMNRGRSFFATTVGQQVSSPGFQHDPDVPVHLSSPVGN
;
A
#
# COMPACT_ATOMS: atom_id res chain seq x y z
N MET A 1 -39.36 -32.85 8.53
CA MET A 1 -37.92 -32.49 8.46
C MET A 1 -37.37 -32.22 7.06
N ARG A 2 -37.67 -33.01 6.01
CA ARG A 2 -37.11 -32.77 4.65
C ARG A 2 -37.51 -31.43 4.02
N LEU A 3 -38.76 -30.99 4.19
CA LEU A 3 -39.25 -29.70 3.68
C LEU A 3 -38.58 -28.51 4.37
N LEU A 4 -38.38 -28.59 5.69
CA LEU A 4 -37.65 -27.57 6.45
C LEU A 4 -36.19 -27.46 6.00
N LYS A 5 -35.51 -28.59 5.79
CA LYS A 5 -34.14 -28.61 5.25
C LYS A 5 -34.08 -27.96 3.86
N ARG A 6 -35.01 -28.29 2.96
CA ARG A 6 -35.11 -27.66 1.64
C ARG A 6 -35.38 -26.16 1.72
N GLY A 7 -36.31 -25.73 2.59
CA GLY A 7 -36.64 -24.33 2.78
C GLY A 7 -35.43 -23.52 3.25
N ILE A 8 -34.70 -24.03 4.25
CA ILE A 8 -33.47 -23.41 4.75
C ILE A 8 -32.41 -23.35 3.64
N SER A 9 -32.19 -24.45 2.90
CA SER A 9 -31.22 -24.47 1.80
C SER A 9 -31.56 -23.44 0.71
N CYS A 10 -32.82 -23.35 0.29
CA CYS A 10 -33.23 -22.35 -0.70
C CYS A 10 -33.03 -20.93 -0.17
N LEU A 11 -33.40 -20.66 1.09
CA LEU A 11 -33.22 -19.35 1.70
C LEU A 11 -31.74 -18.96 1.79
N THR A 12 -30.87 -19.89 2.16
CA THR A 12 -29.42 -19.65 2.19
C THR A 12 -28.87 -19.34 0.79
N ILE A 13 -29.24 -20.13 -0.22
CA ILE A 13 -28.78 -19.93 -1.61
C ILE A 13 -29.27 -18.59 -2.15
N THR A 14 -30.57 -18.29 -2.01
CA THR A 14 -31.14 -17.04 -2.50
C THR A 14 -30.57 -15.84 -1.76
N GLY A 15 -30.36 -15.93 -0.44
CA GLY A 15 -29.71 -14.88 0.35
C GLY A 15 -28.26 -14.63 -0.10
N TYR A 16 -27.49 -15.71 -0.30
CA TYR A 16 -26.11 -15.64 -0.78
C TYR A 16 -26.03 -14.97 -2.16
N ILE A 17 -26.81 -15.44 -3.14
CA ILE A 17 -26.84 -14.87 -4.50
C ILE A 17 -27.33 -13.41 -4.47
N GLY A 18 -28.35 -13.11 -3.66
CA GLY A 18 -28.86 -11.75 -3.51
C GLY A 18 -27.81 -10.76 -3.02
N ILE A 19 -27.00 -11.16 -2.03
CA ILE A 19 -25.90 -10.34 -1.53
C ILE A 19 -24.83 -10.13 -2.62
N LEU A 20 -24.47 -11.18 -3.36
CA LEU A 20 -23.51 -11.07 -4.47
C LEU A 20 -23.98 -10.11 -5.57
N LEU A 21 -25.23 -10.26 -6.03
CA LEU A 21 -25.82 -9.39 -7.05
C LEU A 21 -25.90 -7.94 -6.59
N PHE A 22 -26.25 -7.72 -5.31
CA PHE A 22 -26.23 -6.38 -4.73
C PHE A 22 -24.82 -5.79 -4.70
N GLY A 23 -23.80 -6.58 -4.38
CA GLY A 23 -22.40 -6.17 -4.47
C GLY A 23 -21.98 -5.75 -5.87
N ILE A 24 -22.34 -6.55 -6.89
CA ILE A 24 -22.09 -6.21 -8.30
C ILE A 24 -22.75 -4.87 -8.63
N PHE A 25 -24.03 -4.71 -8.31
CA PHE A 25 -24.75 -3.45 -8.53
C PHE A 25 -24.05 -2.26 -7.85
N SER A 26 -23.69 -2.39 -6.58
CA SER A 26 -22.97 -1.35 -5.83
C SER A 26 -21.66 -0.94 -6.49
N HIS A 27 -20.86 -1.90 -6.97
CA HIS A 27 -19.60 -1.62 -7.65
C HIS A 27 -19.79 -1.07 -9.08
N THR A 28 -20.77 -1.57 -9.83
CA THR A 28 -21.07 -1.08 -11.18
C THR A 28 -21.54 0.37 -11.18
N PHE A 29 -22.38 0.75 -10.20
CA PHE A 29 -22.95 2.09 -10.12
C PHE A 29 -22.25 3.01 -9.12
N SER A 30 -21.11 2.59 -8.57
CA SER A 30 -20.38 3.33 -7.51
C SER A 30 -21.27 3.71 -6.30
N TYR A 31 -22.29 2.90 -6.01
CA TYR A 31 -23.23 3.14 -4.93
C TYR A 31 -22.77 2.44 -3.65
N ARG A 32 -22.38 3.23 -2.63
CA ARG A 32 -21.97 2.75 -1.30
C ARG A 32 -20.93 1.61 -1.35
N THR A 33 -19.96 1.72 -2.24
CA THR A 33 -18.89 0.74 -2.47
C THR A 33 -18.04 0.41 -1.23
N GLY A 34 -18.09 1.24 -0.18
CA GLY A 34 -17.42 0.99 1.10
C GLY A 34 -18.32 0.45 2.23
N SER A 35 -19.64 0.36 2.05
CA SER A 35 -20.60 0.21 3.17
C SER A 35 -21.65 -0.87 2.94
N HIS A 36 -21.20 -2.11 2.80
CA HIS A 36 -22.06 -3.28 2.60
C HIS A 36 -21.48 -4.50 3.35
N PRO A 37 -21.73 -4.60 4.68
CA PRO A 37 -21.14 -5.62 5.55
C PRO A 37 -21.41 -7.06 5.10
N GLY A 38 -22.57 -7.32 4.49
CA GLY A 38 -22.90 -8.65 3.95
C GLY A 38 -21.94 -9.09 2.86
N MET A 39 -21.51 -8.18 1.99
CA MET A 39 -20.48 -8.46 0.99
C MET A 39 -19.12 -8.68 1.64
N TYR A 40 -18.79 -7.94 2.69
CA TYR A 40 -17.57 -8.18 3.46
C TYR A 40 -17.57 -9.61 4.03
N TYR A 41 -18.58 -10.03 4.78
CA TYR A 41 -18.56 -11.37 5.38
C TYR A 41 -18.65 -12.53 4.37
N ILE A 42 -19.32 -12.33 3.23
CA ILE A 42 -19.52 -13.41 2.24
C ILE A 42 -18.38 -13.49 1.22
N VAL A 43 -17.87 -12.35 0.76
CA VAL A 43 -16.85 -12.29 -0.31
C VAL A 43 -15.44 -12.16 0.28
N TRP A 44 -15.28 -11.39 1.35
CA TRP A 44 -13.94 -11.13 1.93
C TRP A 44 -13.36 -12.38 2.61
N ASP A 45 -14.19 -13.29 3.12
CA ASP A 45 -13.74 -14.61 3.62
C ASP A 45 -13.25 -15.54 2.48
N MET A 46 -13.80 -15.40 1.26
CA MET A 46 -13.34 -16.16 0.09
C MET A 46 -12.04 -15.59 -0.50
N PHE A 47 -11.77 -14.31 -0.30
CA PHE A 47 -10.57 -13.63 -0.79
C PHE A 47 -9.87 -12.93 0.38
N CYS A 48 -9.33 -13.75 1.29
CA CYS A 48 -8.49 -13.30 2.38
C CYS A 48 -7.46 -12.27 1.88
N GLY A 49 -7.68 -11.00 2.22
CA GLY A 49 -6.88 -9.84 1.82
C GLY A 49 -5.51 -9.78 2.49
N TRP A 50 -4.80 -10.90 2.52
CA TRP A 50 -3.46 -10.99 3.04
C TRP A 50 -2.49 -10.56 1.96
N SER A 51 -1.97 -9.34 2.09
CA SER A 51 -0.81 -8.93 1.31
C SER A 51 0.33 -9.91 1.56
N ALA A 52 0.98 -10.39 0.49
CA ALA A 52 2.23 -11.15 0.56
C ALA A 52 3.39 -10.31 1.12
N TYR A 53 3.18 -9.00 1.27
CA TYR A 53 4.14 -8.04 1.79
C TYR A 53 3.70 -7.46 3.14
N SER A 54 4.69 -7.10 3.94
CA SER A 54 4.53 -6.38 5.19
C SER A 54 4.90 -4.91 5.03
N ILE A 55 4.06 -4.10 5.65
CA ILE A 55 4.04 -2.64 5.78
C ILE A 55 4.84 -2.05 6.96
N ARG A 56 5.86 -1.20 6.80
CA ARG A 56 6.31 -0.26 7.85
C ARG A 56 6.35 1.17 7.33
N THR A 57 6.23 2.10 8.27
CA THR A 57 6.12 3.53 8.01
C THR A 57 7.20 4.22 8.82
N HIS A 58 7.97 5.06 8.16
CA HIS A 58 8.99 5.90 8.77
C HIS A 58 8.65 7.35 8.46
N ILE A 59 8.60 8.19 9.48
CA ILE A 59 8.33 9.63 9.32
C ILE A 59 9.54 10.36 9.86
N ILE A 60 10.25 11.05 8.96
CA ILE A 60 11.56 11.63 9.24
C ILE A 60 11.52 13.13 8.93
N GLY A 61 11.92 13.97 9.87
CA GLY A 61 12.13 15.40 9.65
C GLY A 61 13.59 15.67 9.29
N GLU A 62 13.84 16.49 8.27
CA GLU A 62 15.16 17.00 7.93
C GLU A 62 15.29 18.42 8.49
N GLY A 63 16.22 18.64 9.42
CA GLY A 63 16.52 19.95 9.97
C GLY A 63 17.35 20.81 9.02
N ILE A 64 17.38 22.12 9.25
CA ILE A 64 18.21 23.06 8.48
C ILE A 64 19.72 22.75 8.55
N SER A 65 20.18 22.07 9.60
CA SER A 65 21.57 21.58 9.71
C SER A 65 21.88 20.37 8.82
N GLY A 66 20.86 19.78 8.16
CA GLY A 66 20.97 18.50 7.45
C GLY A 66 20.84 17.27 8.34
N LYS A 67 20.57 17.45 9.64
CA LYS A 67 20.30 16.34 10.57
C LYS A 67 18.89 15.78 10.37
N TYR A 68 18.77 14.46 10.44
CA TYR A 68 17.49 13.76 10.37
C TYR A 68 16.96 13.39 11.76
N TYR A 69 15.65 13.56 11.94
CA TYR A 69 14.92 13.31 13.19
C TYR A 69 13.78 12.33 12.94
N GLU A 70 13.67 11.28 13.75
CA GLU A 70 12.51 10.38 13.70
C GLU A 70 11.30 11.06 14.39
N LEU A 71 10.25 11.36 13.61
CA LEU A 71 9.07 12.08 14.09
C LEU A 71 7.93 11.15 14.52
N ALA A 72 7.98 9.86 14.19
CA ALA A 72 7.02 8.87 14.66
C ALA A 72 7.78 7.57 14.94
N PRO A 73 7.69 6.97 16.15
CA PRO A 73 6.64 7.19 17.16
C PRO A 73 6.80 8.44 18.05
N GLY A 74 7.82 9.27 17.80
CA GLY A 74 8.13 10.43 18.66
C GLY A 74 8.76 9.98 19.98
N PRO A 75 9.14 10.92 20.86
CA PRO A 75 9.93 10.60 22.07
C PRO A 75 9.15 9.83 23.13
N TRP A 76 7.82 9.76 23.03
CA TRP A 76 6.96 9.07 24.02
C TRP A 76 6.82 7.57 23.78
N GLY A 77 7.42 7.04 22.70
CA GLY A 77 7.33 5.64 22.32
C GLY A 77 6.07 5.29 21.55
N ASP A 78 5.96 4.02 21.14
CA ASP A 78 4.88 3.55 20.27
C ASP A 78 3.74 2.91 21.08
N TYR A 79 2.50 3.15 20.65
CA TYR A 79 1.33 2.50 21.23
C TYR A 79 1.07 1.17 20.51
N GLN A 80 1.16 0.06 21.24
CA GLN A 80 1.06 -1.30 20.69
C GLN A 80 -0.21 -2.01 21.21
N PRO A 81 -1.37 -1.84 20.56
CA PRO A 81 -2.62 -2.44 21.03
C PRO A 81 -2.66 -3.97 20.83
N TYR A 82 -1.96 -4.48 19.81
CA TYR A 82 -1.97 -5.89 19.45
C TYR A 82 -0.56 -6.34 19.05
N GLY A 83 0.03 -7.22 19.86
CA GLY A 83 1.38 -7.74 19.65
C GLY A 83 2.44 -6.64 19.73
N GLU A 84 3.56 -6.87 19.05
CA GLU A 84 4.73 -5.98 19.08
C GLU A 84 4.66 -4.84 18.06
N LEU A 85 3.60 -4.80 17.25
CA LEU A 85 3.48 -3.81 16.18
C LEU A 85 2.84 -2.52 16.67
N GLY A 86 3.61 -1.43 16.60
CA GLY A 86 3.13 -0.07 16.81
C GLY A 86 1.95 0.33 15.92
N ARG A 87 0.96 1.01 16.52
CA ARG A 87 -0.28 1.45 15.85
C ARG A 87 -0.02 2.34 14.65
N ARG A 88 1.09 3.11 14.65
CA ARG A 88 1.46 3.98 13.52
C ARG A 88 1.59 3.22 12.19
N HIS A 89 1.91 1.93 12.25
CA HIS A 89 2.09 1.09 11.07
C HIS A 89 0.79 0.51 10.50
N TYR A 90 -0.35 0.69 11.18
CA TYR A 90 -1.66 0.25 10.67
C TYR A 90 -2.21 1.20 9.59
N ASP A 91 -1.72 2.44 9.56
CA ASP A 91 -2.09 3.45 8.58
C ASP A 91 -1.33 3.24 7.26
N THR A 92 -1.82 2.29 6.45
CA THR A 92 -1.24 1.97 5.14
C THR A 92 -1.53 3.02 4.06
N THR A 93 -2.60 3.80 4.23
CA THR A 93 -2.98 4.88 3.30
C THR A 93 -2.13 6.14 3.55
N GLY A 94 -1.71 6.34 4.79
CA GLY A 94 -0.90 7.45 5.22
C GLY A 94 -1.69 8.70 5.53
N ASP A 95 -2.94 8.53 5.95
CA ASP A 95 -3.87 9.64 6.21
C ASP A 95 -3.54 10.37 7.51
N ALA A 96 -2.98 9.67 8.50
CA ALA A 96 -2.62 10.22 9.80
C ALA A 96 -1.17 10.74 9.85
N TRP A 97 -0.36 10.52 8.82
CA TRP A 97 1.08 10.79 8.86
C TRP A 97 1.43 12.25 9.09
N VAL A 98 0.73 13.18 8.42
CA VAL A 98 0.89 14.63 8.63
C VAL A 98 0.65 14.96 10.11
N ARG A 99 -0.45 14.46 10.66
CA ARG A 99 -0.82 14.73 12.05
C ARG A 99 0.19 14.14 13.03
N MET A 100 0.70 12.93 12.77
CA MET A 100 1.75 12.34 13.60
C MET A 100 3.02 13.19 13.61
N ALA A 101 3.49 13.62 12.43
CA ALA A 101 4.68 14.46 12.32
C ALA A 101 4.51 15.79 13.04
N MET A 102 3.41 16.51 12.76
CA MET A 102 3.15 17.83 13.33
C MET A 102 2.95 17.78 14.84
N ASN A 103 2.32 16.73 15.37
CA ASN A 103 2.18 16.57 16.81
C ASN A 103 3.55 16.39 17.51
N THR A 104 4.48 15.67 16.89
CA THR A 104 5.83 15.53 17.45
C THR A 104 6.59 16.85 17.42
N LEU A 105 6.54 17.57 16.29
CA LEU A 105 7.20 18.87 16.17
C LEU A 105 6.62 19.92 17.15
N ASP A 106 5.30 19.98 17.30
CA ASP A 106 4.63 20.91 18.23
C ASP A 106 4.98 20.66 19.72
N LYS A 107 5.46 19.46 20.05
CA LYS A 107 5.69 19.01 21.42
C LYS A 107 7.15 18.69 21.74
N THR A 108 8.07 18.99 20.84
CA THR A 108 9.50 18.74 21.03
C THR A 108 10.32 19.96 20.67
N ASP A 109 11.45 20.16 21.36
CA ASP A 109 12.43 21.15 20.97
C ASP A 109 13.29 20.59 19.84
N HIS A 110 13.32 21.30 18.72
CA HIS A 110 14.12 20.94 17.56
C HIS A 110 14.54 22.20 16.81
N GLU A 111 15.58 22.07 15.99
CA GLU A 111 15.89 23.12 15.02
C GLU A 111 14.77 23.27 13.98
N PRO A 112 14.71 24.38 13.23
CA PRO A 112 13.76 24.50 12.13
C PRO A 112 13.86 23.31 11.16
N ILE A 113 12.72 22.71 10.85
CA ILE A 113 12.62 21.62 9.88
C ILE A 113 12.51 22.24 8.48
N LEU A 114 13.17 21.63 7.49
CA LEU A 114 13.14 22.02 6.09
C LEU A 114 12.07 21.24 5.32
N ARG A 115 11.98 19.93 5.58
CA ARG A 115 10.94 19.05 5.04
C ARG A 115 10.77 17.81 5.90
N ILE A 116 9.60 17.19 5.78
CA ILE A 116 9.27 15.93 6.42
C ILE A 116 9.09 14.88 5.32
N LEU A 117 9.84 13.79 5.43
CA LEU A 117 9.86 12.66 4.52
C LEU A 117 9.07 11.52 5.14
N CYS A 118 7.99 11.10 4.49
CA CYS A 118 7.26 9.91 4.86
C CYS A 118 7.67 8.76 3.94
N ILE A 119 8.33 7.76 4.51
CA ILE A 119 8.91 6.63 3.81
C ILE A 119 8.12 5.38 4.19
N GLU A 120 7.76 4.61 3.18
CA GLU A 120 7.26 3.26 3.32
C GLU A 120 8.43 2.28 3.21
N GLU A 121 8.53 1.38 4.17
CA GLU A 121 9.38 0.19 4.09
C GLU A 121 8.47 -1.01 3.84
N ALA A 122 8.77 -1.78 2.79
CA ALA A 122 7.99 -2.93 2.38
C ALA A 122 8.91 -4.15 2.22
N TRP A 123 8.43 -5.33 2.64
CA TRP A 123 9.16 -6.57 2.41
C TRP A 123 8.25 -7.77 2.20
N CYS A 124 8.75 -8.79 1.51
CA CYS A 124 8.01 -10.02 1.27
C CYS A 124 7.98 -10.88 2.54
N LYS A 125 6.79 -11.25 3.02
CA LYS A 125 6.61 -12.06 4.22
C LYS A 125 7.23 -13.45 4.11
N LYS A 126 7.30 -14.00 2.88
CA LYS A 126 7.89 -15.31 2.62
C LYS A 126 9.39 -15.32 2.90
N TYR A 127 10.10 -14.23 2.57
CA TYR A 127 11.55 -14.16 2.68
C TYR A 127 12.03 -13.57 4.01
N ASN A 128 11.18 -12.78 4.69
CA ASN A 128 11.48 -12.27 6.03
C ASN A 128 10.64 -12.96 7.11
N LEU A 129 10.70 -14.29 7.16
CA LEU A 129 10.11 -15.06 8.27
C LEU A 129 10.92 -14.82 9.56
N PRO A 130 10.32 -14.98 10.75
CA PRO A 130 11.08 -14.99 12.01
C PRO A 130 12.20 -16.04 11.97
N ASP A 131 13.36 -15.74 12.55
CA ASP A 131 14.57 -16.59 12.45
C ASP A 131 14.28 -18.04 12.88
N ALA A 132 13.62 -18.23 14.02
CA ALA A 132 13.22 -19.55 14.50
C ALA A 132 12.32 -20.34 13.53
N VAL A 133 11.60 -19.67 12.63
CA VAL A 133 10.77 -20.29 11.59
C VAL A 133 11.57 -20.53 10.32
N TRP A 134 12.50 -19.63 9.98
CA TRP A 134 13.41 -19.77 8.86
C TRP A 134 14.35 -20.97 9.05
N ASP A 135 15.03 -21.05 10.19
CA ASP A 135 16.04 -22.08 10.51
C ASP A 135 15.44 -23.50 10.56
N ARG A 136 14.13 -23.61 10.82
CA ARG A 136 13.41 -24.90 10.78
C ARG A 136 13.08 -25.37 9.36
N ARG A 137 13.06 -24.45 8.39
CA ARG A 137 12.60 -24.71 7.02
C ARG A 137 13.74 -24.72 6.01
N TYR A 138 14.79 -23.96 6.28
CA TYR A 138 15.87 -23.71 5.35
C TYR A 138 17.22 -23.87 6.06
N GLU A 139 18.18 -24.46 5.36
CA GLU A 139 19.57 -24.62 5.85
C GLU A 139 20.44 -23.41 5.51
N GLU A 140 19.97 -22.54 4.62
CA GLU A 140 20.67 -21.33 4.19
C GLU A 140 20.46 -20.18 5.17
N GLN A 141 21.45 -19.29 5.25
CA GLN A 141 21.32 -18.06 6.02
C GLN A 141 20.27 -17.15 5.39
N LYS A 142 19.37 -16.62 6.21
CA LYS A 142 18.34 -15.69 5.76
C LYS A 142 18.96 -14.38 5.27
N ASP A 143 18.62 -14.00 4.04
CA ASP A 143 18.90 -12.68 3.48
C ASP A 143 17.69 -11.76 3.64
N PHE A 144 17.88 -10.61 4.29
CA PHE A 144 16.79 -9.67 4.57
C PHE A 144 16.53 -8.76 3.37
N GLN A 145 15.32 -8.85 2.81
CA GLN A 145 14.96 -8.07 1.64
C GLN A 145 13.92 -7.00 1.97
N ASN A 146 14.41 -5.79 2.26
CA ASN A 146 13.56 -4.62 2.54
C ASN A 146 13.66 -3.61 1.40
N TYR A 147 12.52 -3.07 1.00
CA TYR A 147 12.41 -2.05 -0.02
C TYR A 147 11.89 -0.77 0.59
N TYR A 148 12.55 0.35 0.31
CA TYR A 148 12.13 1.66 0.79
C TYR A 148 11.54 2.47 -0.36
N ARG A 149 10.52 3.27 -0.05
CA ARG A 149 9.91 4.18 -1.00
C ARG A 149 9.38 5.43 -0.32
N LEU A 150 9.77 6.57 -0.84
CA LEU A 150 9.16 7.84 -0.47
C LEU A 150 7.69 7.85 -0.89
N ARG A 151 6.80 8.18 0.05
CA ARG A 151 5.35 8.21 -0.13
C ARG A 151 4.80 9.62 -0.07
N LYS A 152 5.33 10.47 0.81
CA LYS A 152 4.93 11.89 0.92
C LYS A 152 6.11 12.76 1.30
N VAL A 153 6.14 13.97 0.76
CA VAL A 153 6.97 15.07 1.25
C VAL A 153 6.02 16.12 1.80
N ILE A 154 6.23 16.49 3.06
CA ILE A 154 5.39 17.45 3.78
C ILE A 154 6.27 18.65 4.15
N THR A 155 5.74 19.85 4.00
CA THR A 155 6.43 21.08 4.40
C THR A 155 6.47 21.20 5.92
N PRO A 156 7.32 22.07 6.49
CA PRO A 156 7.38 22.30 7.93
C PRO A 156 6.05 22.77 8.53
N GLU A 157 5.17 23.36 7.72
CA GLU A 157 3.84 23.86 8.11
C GLU A 157 2.75 22.78 8.02
N GLY A 158 3.11 21.54 7.66
CA GLY A 158 2.17 20.42 7.55
C GLY A 158 1.44 20.34 6.21
N ILE A 159 1.89 21.05 5.17
CA ILE A 159 1.29 20.98 3.83
C ILE A 159 1.93 19.85 3.04
N VAL A 160 1.13 18.99 2.41
CA VAL A 160 1.65 17.92 1.54
C VAL A 160 2.14 18.54 0.23
N ALA A 161 3.45 18.63 0.06
CA ALA A 161 4.08 19.15 -1.16
C ALA A 161 4.06 18.13 -2.30
N GLN A 162 4.33 16.86 -1.99
CA GLN A 162 4.37 15.78 -2.98
C GLN A 162 3.80 14.50 -2.39
N SER A 163 3.15 13.70 -3.23
CA SER A 163 2.62 12.38 -2.87
C SER A 163 2.95 11.39 -3.97
N TYR A 164 3.37 10.19 -3.55
CA TYR A 164 3.76 9.10 -4.42
C TYR A 164 2.90 7.87 -4.13
N VAL A 165 2.69 7.06 -5.16
CA VAL A 165 1.97 5.79 -5.03
C VAL A 165 2.72 4.81 -4.11
N PRO A 166 2.00 3.93 -3.37
CA PRO A 166 2.61 2.85 -2.58
C PRO A 166 3.57 1.97 -3.38
N TRP A 167 4.51 1.31 -2.70
CA TRP A 167 5.51 0.47 -3.37
C TRP A 167 4.86 -0.63 -4.19
N LEU A 168 3.88 -1.35 -3.62
CA LEU A 168 3.15 -2.41 -4.31
C LEU A 168 2.41 -1.90 -5.56
N THR A 169 1.77 -0.74 -5.45
CA THR A 169 1.08 -0.12 -6.58
C THR A 169 2.05 0.23 -7.68
N ARG A 170 3.23 0.80 -7.34
CA ARG A 170 4.29 1.06 -8.32
C ARG A 170 4.77 -0.22 -8.99
N GLN A 171 5.06 -1.27 -8.22
CA GLN A 171 5.54 -2.54 -8.79
C GLN A 171 4.51 -3.14 -9.75
N ARG A 172 3.22 -3.08 -9.40
CA ARG A 172 2.15 -3.51 -10.29
C ARG A 172 2.13 -2.69 -11.58
N THR A 173 2.28 -1.37 -11.49
CA THR A 173 2.34 -0.50 -12.67
C THR A 173 3.55 -0.84 -13.54
N LEU A 174 4.73 -1.00 -12.94
CA LEU A 174 5.97 -1.35 -13.65
C LEU A 174 5.86 -2.70 -14.35
N GLN A 175 5.31 -3.72 -13.70
CA GLN A 175 5.12 -5.04 -14.31
C GLN A 175 4.26 -5.00 -15.59
N VAL A 176 3.32 -4.07 -15.67
CA VAL A 176 2.48 -3.87 -16.85
C VAL A 176 3.18 -2.98 -17.88
N SER A 177 3.81 -1.87 -17.46
CA SER A 177 4.47 -0.93 -18.37
C SER A 177 5.75 -1.46 -18.98
N ASP A 178 6.52 -2.24 -18.23
CA ASP A 178 7.85 -2.69 -18.64
C ASP A 178 7.76 -3.94 -19.52
N ASN A 179 6.58 -4.52 -19.66
CA ASN A 179 6.33 -5.68 -20.50
C ASN A 179 5.79 -5.24 -21.88
N PRO A 180 6.64 -5.20 -22.92
CA PRO A 180 6.23 -4.73 -24.25
C PRO A 180 5.13 -5.60 -24.87
N ARG A 181 5.07 -6.90 -24.52
CA ARG A 181 3.99 -7.78 -24.97
C ARG A 181 2.66 -7.34 -24.39
N LEU A 182 2.59 -7.10 -23.07
CA LEU A 182 1.36 -6.63 -22.43
C LEU A 182 0.91 -5.27 -22.99
N LEU A 183 1.85 -4.35 -23.23
CA LEU A 183 1.54 -3.08 -23.89
C LEU A 183 0.98 -3.29 -25.31
N SER A 184 1.58 -4.19 -26.09
CA SER A 184 1.11 -4.51 -27.43
C SER A 184 -0.29 -5.12 -27.43
N ASP A 185 -0.58 -6.04 -26.50
CA ASP A 185 -1.90 -6.67 -26.32
C ASP A 185 -2.95 -5.64 -25.84
N MET A 186 -2.57 -4.76 -24.91
CA MET A 186 -3.42 -3.64 -24.45
C MET A 186 -3.81 -2.72 -25.61
N ASN A 187 -2.90 -2.47 -26.56
CA ASN A 187 -3.16 -1.64 -27.73
C ASN A 187 -3.94 -2.38 -28.82
N ARG A 188 -3.74 -3.70 -28.95
CA ARG A 188 -4.40 -4.55 -29.96
C ARG A 188 -5.91 -4.68 -29.74
N GLY A 189 -6.36 -4.62 -28.48
CA GLY A 189 -7.78 -4.70 -28.10
C GLY A 189 -8.48 -3.36 -27.88
N ARG A 190 -7.81 -2.22 -28.05
CA ARG A 190 -8.44 -0.90 -27.88
C ARG A 190 -9.37 -0.62 -29.05
N SER A 191 -10.67 -0.56 -28.77
CA SER A 191 -11.65 -0.05 -29.74
C SER A 191 -11.30 1.41 -30.06
N PHE A 192 -11.19 1.76 -31.34
CA PHE A 192 -10.89 3.12 -31.82
C PHE A 192 -11.82 4.20 -31.24
N PHE A 193 -12.98 3.81 -30.70
CA PHE A 193 -14.00 4.70 -30.15
C PHE A 193 -13.88 4.93 -28.63
N ALA A 194 -12.94 4.29 -27.92
CA ALA A 194 -12.74 4.47 -26.47
C ALA A 194 -11.83 5.67 -26.12
N THR A 195 -11.74 6.66 -27.01
CA THR A 195 -11.14 7.95 -26.68
C THR A 195 -12.22 8.80 -26.02
N THR A 196 -12.25 8.82 -24.69
CA THR A 196 -13.03 9.85 -23.99
C THR A 196 -12.49 11.21 -24.43
N VAL A 197 -13.31 11.99 -25.13
CA VAL A 197 -12.97 13.37 -25.51
C VAL A 197 -12.63 14.12 -24.21
N GLY A 198 -11.36 14.51 -24.05
CA GLY A 198 -10.86 15.23 -22.88
C GLY A 198 -9.88 14.46 -21.99
N GLN A 199 -9.69 13.15 -22.16
CA GLN A 199 -8.61 12.44 -21.47
C GLN A 199 -7.30 12.62 -22.25
N GLN A 200 -6.57 13.70 -21.95
CA GLN A 200 -5.14 13.70 -22.21
C GLN A 200 -4.53 12.58 -21.35
N VAL A 201 -4.11 11.50 -21.99
CA VAL A 201 -3.06 10.65 -21.44
C VAL A 201 -1.85 11.56 -21.37
N SER A 202 -1.62 12.20 -20.22
CA SER A 202 -0.29 12.68 -19.91
C SER A 202 0.61 11.47 -20.08
N SER A 203 1.56 11.54 -21.02
CA SER A 203 2.68 10.61 -21.04
C SER A 203 3.14 10.49 -19.60
N PRO A 204 3.35 9.29 -19.06
CA PRO A 204 4.02 9.18 -17.78
C PRO A 204 5.39 9.82 -18.02
N GLY A 205 5.51 11.10 -17.66
CA GLY A 205 6.78 11.75 -17.61
C GLY A 205 7.62 10.82 -16.77
N PHE A 206 8.76 10.40 -17.32
CA PHE A 206 9.76 9.68 -16.54
C PHE A 206 9.94 10.51 -15.28
N GLN A 207 9.36 10.05 -14.18
CA GLN A 207 9.62 10.62 -12.88
C GLN A 207 10.99 10.07 -12.53
N HIS A 208 12.01 10.67 -13.14
CA HIS A 208 13.39 10.42 -12.82
C HIS A 208 13.51 10.78 -11.35
N ASP A 209 13.72 9.76 -10.53
CA ASP A 209 14.05 9.93 -9.13
C ASP A 209 15.50 10.46 -9.11
N PRO A 210 15.75 11.74 -8.78
CA PRO A 210 17.10 12.29 -8.84
C PRO A 210 18.05 11.62 -7.84
N ASP A 211 17.51 10.86 -6.88
CA ASP A 211 18.25 10.26 -5.76
C ASP A 211 18.36 8.73 -5.82
N VAL A 212 18.02 8.10 -6.95
CA VAL A 212 18.37 6.68 -7.18
C VAL A 212 19.66 6.65 -7.99
N PRO A 213 20.80 6.26 -7.39
CA PRO A 213 22.01 6.04 -8.16
C PRO A 213 21.72 5.04 -9.27
N VAL A 214 22.07 5.42 -10.50
CA VAL A 214 21.98 4.61 -11.74
C VAL A 214 22.78 3.28 -11.64
N HIS A 215 23.47 3.04 -10.52
CA HIS A 215 24.24 1.83 -10.24
C HIS A 215 23.45 0.58 -9.85
N LEU A 216 22.12 0.66 -9.64
CA LEU A 216 21.28 -0.55 -9.52
C LEU A 216 20.64 -0.99 -10.84
N SER A 217 20.91 -0.27 -11.93
CA SER A 217 20.71 -0.74 -13.30
C SER A 217 22.06 -1.07 -13.92
N SER A 218 22.55 -2.29 -13.73
CA SER A 218 23.54 -2.85 -14.65
C SER A 218 23.27 -4.33 -14.93
N PRO A 219 23.49 -4.78 -16.18
CA PRO A 219 23.10 -6.10 -16.68
C PRO A 219 24.22 -7.14 -16.48
N VAL A 220 23.82 -8.41 -16.35
CA VAL A 220 24.58 -9.65 -16.67
C VAL A 220 26.00 -9.82 -16.08
N GLY A 221 26.20 -10.93 -15.36
CA GLY A 221 27.49 -11.63 -15.35
C GLY A 221 27.95 -12.18 -14.01
N ASN A 222 27.65 -13.45 -13.75
CA ASN A 222 28.62 -14.55 -13.64
C ASN A 222 27.91 -15.87 -13.94
#